data_AF-A0A818YHT8-F1
#
_entry.id   AF-A0A818YHT8-F1
#
_cell.length_a   1.000
_cell.length_b   1.000
_cell.length_c   1.000
_cell.angle_alpha   90.00
_cell.angle_beta   90.00
_cell.angle_gamma   90.00
#
_symmetry.space_group_name_H-M   'P 1'
#
loop_
_entity.id
_entity.type
_entity.pdbx_description
1 polymer ?
#
loop_
_entity_poly.entity_id
_entity_poly.type
_entity_poly.pdbx_seq_one_letter_code
_entity_poly.pdbx_strand_id
1 'polypeptide(L)' 'MPENEDIWHYLAQRNQFDESAFKYASWNFFDFILGRTFDDHGDMTKARRYGWTTTVDTSECYFQCFDRLKKMKVISSN' A
#
# COMPACT_ATOMS: atom_id res chain seq x y z
N MET A 1 2.49 -5.42 -13.68
CA MET A 1 1.74 -4.82 -14.80
C MET A 1 2.48 -3.62 -15.38
N PRO A 2 3.74 -3.78 -15.86
CA PRO A 2 4.49 -2.68 -16.48
C PRO A 2 3.82 -2.11 -17.73
N GLU A 3 2.98 -2.88 -18.41
CA GLU A 3 2.24 -2.50 -19.62
C GLU A 3 1.29 -1.30 -19.43
N ASN A 4 0.95 -0.94 -18.19
CA ASN A 4 0.05 0.16 -17.88
C ASN A 4 0.78 1.49 -17.55
N GLU A 5 2.09 1.56 -17.72
CA GLU A 5 2.90 2.75 -17.38
C GLU A 5 2.47 3.99 -18.19
N ASP A 6 2.24 3.84 -19.49
CA ASP A 6 1.76 4.93 -20.35
C ASP A 6 0.40 5.47 -19.91
N ILE A 7 -0.49 4.58 -19.46
CA ILE A 7 -1.81 4.95 -18.94
C ILE A 7 -1.66 5.70 -17.62
N TRP A 8 -0.74 5.26 -16.75
CA TRP A 8 -0.42 5.98 -15.52
C TRP A 8 0.08 7.39 -15.82
N HIS A 9 1.02 7.56 -16.75
CA HIS A 9 1.55 8.87 -17.12
C HIS A 9 0.44 9.81 -17.62
N TYR A 10 -0.43 9.33 -18.50
CA TYR A 10 -1.58 10.10 -18.97
C TYR A 10 -2.48 10.56 -17.81
N LEU A 11 -2.83 9.65 -16.89
CA LEU A 11 -3.66 9.98 -15.73
C LEU A 11 -2.96 10.94 -14.77
N ALA A 12 -1.66 10.74 -14.54
CA ALA A 12 -0.88 11.55 -13.63
C ALA A 12 -0.76 12.99 -14.14
N GLN A 13 -0.48 13.17 -15.44
CA GLN A 13 -0.45 14.49 -16.06
C GLN A 13 -1.81 15.17 -16.01
N ARG A 14 -2.89 14.45 -16.34
CA ARG A 14 -4.26 14.99 -16.32
C ARG A 14 -4.70 15.45 -14.93
N ASN A 15 -4.34 14.70 -13.88
CA ASN A 15 -4.82 14.92 -12.51
C ASN A 15 -3.76 15.53 -11.58
N GLN A 16 -2.59 15.91 -12.10
CA GLN A 16 -1.46 16.42 -11.33
C GLN A 16 -0.99 15.46 -10.23
N PHE A 17 -0.97 14.16 -10.51
CA PHE A 17 -0.41 13.14 -9.62
C PHE A 17 1.10 13.02 -9.81
N ASP A 18 1.77 12.33 -8.89
CA ASP A 18 3.18 11.98 -9.03
C ASP A 18 3.36 11.02 -10.21
N GLU A 19 3.86 11.55 -11.33
CA GLU A 19 4.16 10.78 -12.54
C GLU A 19 5.15 9.63 -12.27
N SER A 20 6.01 9.78 -11.26
CA SER A 20 7.01 8.77 -10.91
C SER A 20 6.48 7.68 -9.99
N ALA A 21 5.23 7.79 -9.49
CA ALA A 21 4.66 6.83 -8.55
C ALA A 21 4.66 5.39 -9.07
N PHE A 22 4.45 5.20 -10.38
CA PHE A 22 4.37 3.88 -10.99
C PHE A 22 5.64 3.05 -10.84
N LYS A 23 6.82 3.70 -10.83
CA LYS A 23 8.11 3.02 -10.66
C LYS A 23 8.28 2.40 -9.27
N TYR A 24 7.49 2.85 -8.30
CA TYR A 24 7.50 2.33 -6.93
C TYR A 24 6.47 1.21 -6.72
N ALA A 25 5.62 0.92 -7.71
CA ALA A 25 4.64 -0.15 -7.62
C ALA A 25 5.32 -1.52 -7.70
N SER A 26 5.22 -2.29 -6.63
CA SER A 26 5.82 -3.63 -6.52
C SER A 26 4.83 -4.72 -6.99
N TRP A 27 4.54 -4.77 -8.29
CA TRP A 27 3.54 -5.69 -8.87
C TRP A 27 3.78 -7.16 -8.52
N ASN A 28 5.02 -7.65 -8.68
CA ASN A 28 5.35 -9.04 -8.38
C ASN A 28 5.15 -9.39 -6.90
N PHE A 29 5.36 -8.44 -5.99
CA PHE A 29 5.10 -8.64 -4.56
C PHE A 29 3.60 -8.70 -4.29
N PHE A 30 2.81 -7.85 -4.95
CA PHE A 30 1.35 -7.88 -4.84
C PHE A 30 0.77 -9.20 -5.36
N ASP A 31 1.22 -9.65 -6.54
CA ASP A 31 0.85 -10.94 -7.13
C ASP A 31 1.24 -12.11 -6.21
N PHE A 32 2.45 -12.04 -5.63
CA PHE A 32 2.89 -13.03 -4.65
C PHE A 32 1.93 -13.06 -3.45
N ILE A 33 1.67 -11.94 -2.78
CA ILE A 33 0.86 -11.91 -1.55
C ILE A 33 -0.57 -12.39 -1.80
N LEU A 34 -1.21 -11.95 -2.89
CA LEU A 34 -2.60 -12.33 -3.22
C LEU A 34 -2.72 -13.73 -3.83
N GLY A 35 -1.65 -14.27 -4.42
CA GLY A 35 -1.64 -15.59 -5.04
C GLY A 35 -1.41 -16.74 -4.07
N ARG A 36 -1.09 -16.47 -2.80
CA ARG A 36 -0.85 -17.52 -1.81
C ARG A 36 -2.15 -18.18 -1.39
N THR A 37 -2.06 -19.47 -1.09
CA THR A 37 -3.17 -20.30 -0.62
C THR A 37 -3.12 -20.54 0.90
N PHE A 38 -2.30 -19.77 1.60
CA PHE A 38 -2.08 -19.89 3.03
C PHE A 38 -2.01 -18.53 3.69
N ASP A 39 -2.37 -18.51 4.98
CA ASP A 39 -2.31 -17.33 5.82
C ASP A 39 -1.02 -17.28 6.63
N ASP A 40 -0.48 -16.07 6.80
CA ASP A 40 0.64 -15.80 7.70
C ASP A 40 0.11 -15.21 9.01
N HIS A 41 0.39 -15.88 10.13
CA HIS A 41 0.04 -15.40 11.47
C HIS A 41 1.30 -15.12 12.30
N GLY A 42 1.44 -13.89 12.79
CA GLY A 42 2.51 -13.49 13.71
C GLY A 42 2.04 -13.48 15.18
N ASP A 43 2.90 -13.90 16.11
CA ASP A 43 2.65 -13.81 17.55
C ASP A 43 3.43 -12.64 18.19
N MET A 44 2.69 -11.76 18.87
CA MET A 44 3.23 -10.59 19.57
C MET A 44 3.53 -10.85 21.06
N THR A 45 3.32 -12.06 21.57
CA THR A 45 3.51 -12.42 22.99
C THR A 45 4.91 -12.05 23.48
N LYS A 46 5.96 -12.30 22.69
CA LYS A 46 7.33 -11.92 23.06
C LYS A 46 7.47 -10.41 23.22
N ALA A 47 7.02 -9.61 22.24
CA ALA A 47 7.09 -8.15 22.33
C ALA A 47 6.29 -7.61 23.52
N ARG A 48 5.11 -8.18 23.79
CA ARG A 48 4.26 -7.83 24.93
C ARG A 48 4.94 -8.09 26.27
N ARG A 49 5.68 -9.20 26.40
CA ARG A 49 6.48 -9.50 27.61
C ARG A 49 7.57 -8.45 27.88
N TYR A 50 8.07 -7.78 26.85
CA TYR A 50 9.05 -6.68 26.98
C TYR A 50 8.40 -5.28 26.99
N GLY A 51 7.08 -5.19 27.22
CA GLY A 51 6.38 -3.93 27.47
C GLY A 51 5.74 -3.28 26.25
N TRP A 52 5.79 -3.89 25.06
CA TRP A 52 5.04 -3.37 23.90
C TRP A 52 3.55 -3.69 24.03
N THR A 53 2.71 -2.69 24.29
CA THR A 53 1.28 -2.89 24.51
C THR A 53 0.40 -2.46 23.33
N THR A 54 0.96 -1.69 22.38
CA THR A 54 0.23 -1.14 21.24
C THR A 54 -0.46 -2.22 20.42
N THR A 55 -1.74 -1.97 20.14
CA THR A 55 -2.55 -2.73 19.19
C THR A 55 -3.17 -1.72 18.25
N VAL A 56 -3.28 -2.08 16.98
CA VAL A 56 -3.87 -1.22 15.94
C VAL A 56 -4.98 -1.98 15.25
N ASP A 57 -5.98 -1.25 14.78
CA ASP A 57 -6.98 -1.81 13.87
C ASP A 57 -6.38 -1.87 12.47
N THR A 58 -6.27 -3.07 11.91
CA THR A 58 -5.67 -3.29 10.60
C THR A 58 -6.40 -2.53 9.49
N SER A 59 -7.74 -2.52 9.54
CA SER A 59 -8.56 -1.83 8.53
C SER A 59 -8.36 -0.32 8.61
N GLU A 60 -8.33 0.24 9.82
CA GLU A 60 -8.02 1.65 10.03
C GLU A 60 -6.63 1.99 9.49
N CYS A 61 -5.61 1.16 9.76
CA CYS A 61 -4.27 1.36 9.23
C CYS A 61 -4.23 1.37 7.69
N TYR A 62 -5.00 0.51 7.02
CA TYR A 62 -5.12 0.55 5.56
C TYR A 62 -5.72 1.87 5.05
N PHE A 63 -6.79 2.35 5.68
CA PHE A 63 -7.40 3.64 5.30
C PHE A 63 -6.46 4.81 5.56
N GLN A 64 -5.75 4.81 6.69
CA GLN A 64 -4.73 5.82 6.98
C GLN A 64 -3.60 5.81 5.93
N CYS A 65 -3.21 4.65 5.41
CA CYS A 65 -2.26 4.55 4.30
C CYS A 65 -2.83 5.16 3.01
N PHE A 66 -4.08 4.85 2.64
CA PHE A 66 -4.72 5.47 1.47
C PHE A 66 -4.85 6.99 1.61
N ASP A 67 -5.18 7.50 2.80
CA ASP A 67 -5.24 8.93 3.07
C ASP A 67 -3.87 9.61 2.89
N ARG A 68 -2.78 8.94 3.27
CA ARG A 68 -1.42 9.44 3.00
C ARG A 68 -1.11 9.46 1.51
N LEU A 69 -1.47 8.41 0.77
CA LEU A 69 -1.27 8.36 -0.68
C LEU A 69 -2.06 9.45 -1.40
N LYS A 70 -3.29 9.74 -0.97
CA LYS A 70 -4.10 10.86 -1.46
C LYS A 70 -3.41 12.21 -1.22
N LYS A 71 -2.96 12.46 0.01
CA LYS A 71 -2.23 13.69 0.38
C LYS A 71 -0.94 13.88 -0.42
N MET A 72 -0.26 12.78 -0.73
CA MET A 72 0.95 12.76 -1.56
C MET A 72 0.66 12.84 -3.06
N LYS A 73 -0.61 12.94 -3.47
CA LYS A 73 -1.04 12.93 -4.87
C LYS A 73 -0.56 11.69 -5.63
N VAL A 74 -0.52 10.54 -4.96
CA VAL A 74 -0.22 9.25 -5.57
C VAL A 74 -1.49 8.56 -6.07
N ILE A 75 -2.66 8.85 -5.48
CA ILE A 75 -3.96 8.33 -5.91
C ILE A 75 -5.05 9.41 -5.79
N SER A 76 -6.21 9.18 -6.42
CA SER A 76 -7.37 10.08 -6.36
C SER A 76 -7.88 10.28 -4.94
N SER A 77 -8.26 11.53 -4.62
CA SER A 77 -8.94 11.88 -3.36
C SER A 77 -10.46 11.70 -3.41
N ASN A 78 -11.04 11.60 -4.61
CA ASN A 78 -12.45 11.31 -4.87
C ASN A 78 -12.71 9.81 -4.91
#